data_AF-A0A952RTC1-F1
#
_entry.id   AF-A0A952RTC1-F1
#
_cell.length_a   1.000
_cell.length_b   1.000
_cell.length_c   1.000
_cell.angle_alpha   90.00
_cell.angle_beta   90.00
_cell.angle_gamma   90.00
#
_symmetry.space_group_name_H-M   'P 1'
#
loop_
_entity.id
_entity.type
_entity.pdbx_description
1 polymer ?
#
loop_
_entity_poly.entity_id
_entity_poly.type
_entity_poly.pdbx_seq_one_letter_code
_entity_poly.pdbx_strand_id
1 'polypeptide(L)'
;METIESPESKRPPKERRRHRVYVTRNTEYHFRDGFCVAVRDRRSGDFLPGHLAVQRRLHGGLKFFANGAIVPNAGDPKPGEALYFAADGRDLVTSPLESIERPAKALVEAYPEPPRPPPVPTRMKRHSAS
;
A
#
# COMPACT_ATOMS: atom_id res chain seq x y z
N MET A 1 -28.59 -44.31 -16.26
CA MET A 1 -28.08 -43.02 -16.75
C MET A 1 -28.37 -41.99 -15.69
N GLU A 2 -27.41 -41.67 -14.82
CA GLU A 2 -27.43 -40.43 -14.04
C GLU A 2 -25.98 -39.95 -13.94
N THR A 3 -25.68 -38.88 -14.66
CA THR A 3 -24.36 -38.26 -14.69
C THR A 3 -24.30 -37.29 -13.51
N ILE A 4 -23.46 -37.59 -12.51
CA ILE A 4 -23.25 -36.73 -11.36
C ILE A 4 -22.31 -35.59 -11.83
N GLU A 5 -22.87 -34.41 -12.11
CA GLU A 5 -22.08 -33.22 -12.41
C GLU A 5 -21.23 -32.83 -11.19
N SER A 6 -19.91 -32.87 -11.35
CA SER A 6 -18.95 -32.45 -10.33
C SER A 6 -18.99 -30.92 -10.19
N PRO A 7 -18.96 -30.37 -8.95
CA PRO A 7 -18.98 -28.93 -8.77
C PRO A 7 -17.64 -28.33 -9.21
N GLU A 8 -17.64 -27.67 -10.36
CA GLU A 8 -16.51 -26.86 -10.81
C GLU A 8 -16.12 -25.85 -9.71
N SER A 9 -14.89 -25.99 -9.23
CA SER A 9 -14.24 -25.06 -8.32
C SER A 9 -14.14 -23.68 -8.98
N LYS A 10 -15.16 -22.83 -8.76
CA LYS A 10 -15.10 -21.40 -9.09
C LYS A 10 -13.99 -20.78 -8.25
N ARG A 11 -12.80 -20.60 -8.86
CA ARG A 11 -11.76 -19.71 -8.29
C ARG A 11 -12.42 -18.37 -7.98
N PRO A 12 -12.19 -17.77 -6.79
CA PRO A 12 -12.76 -16.47 -6.49
C PRO A 12 -12.31 -15.47 -7.56
N PRO A 13 -13.18 -14.55 -7.98
CA PRO A 13 -12.82 -13.56 -8.98
C PRO A 13 -11.54 -12.85 -8.55
N LYS A 14 -10.54 -12.84 -9.42
CA LYS A 14 -9.27 -12.15 -9.18
C LYS A 14 -9.57 -10.70 -8.82
N GLU A 15 -9.25 -10.30 -7.60
CA GLU A 15 -9.45 -8.93 -7.13
C GLU A 15 -8.71 -7.99 -8.09
N ARG A 16 -9.48 -7.22 -8.87
CA ARG A 16 -8.96 -6.29 -9.88
C ARG A 16 -8.66 -4.92 -9.28
N ARG A 17 -9.08 -4.65 -8.04
CA ARG A 17 -8.88 -3.36 -7.36
C ARG A 17 -7.45 -3.24 -6.86
N ARG A 18 -6.57 -2.83 -7.78
CA ARG A 18 -5.15 -2.57 -7.46
C ARG A 18 -4.94 -1.27 -6.70
N HIS A 19 -5.86 -0.30 -6.85
CA HIS A 19 -5.73 1.04 -6.29
C HIS A 19 -6.61 1.29 -5.08
N ARG A 20 -6.04 1.91 -4.05
CA ARG A 20 -6.72 2.40 -2.85
C ARG A 20 -6.11 3.73 -2.43
N VAL A 21 -6.90 4.60 -1.81
CA VAL A 21 -6.42 5.83 -1.18
C VAL A 21 -6.67 5.73 0.31
N TYR A 22 -5.63 5.88 1.11
CA TYR A 22 -5.75 6.00 2.55
C TYR A 22 -5.68 7.47 2.91
N VAL A 23 -6.74 7.98 3.52
CA VAL A 23 -6.92 9.40 3.75
C VAL A 23 -6.67 9.69 5.21
N THR A 24 -5.77 10.62 5.48
CA THR A 24 -5.58 11.25 6.79
C THR A 24 -6.13 12.66 6.74
N ARG A 25 -6.11 13.36 7.88
CA ARG A 25 -6.62 14.74 7.98
C ARG A 25 -6.10 15.69 6.90
N ASN A 26 -4.81 15.64 6.59
CA ASN A 26 -4.19 16.58 5.63
C ASN A 26 -3.61 15.89 4.40
N THR A 27 -3.58 14.55 4.34
CA THR A 27 -2.79 13.85 3.33
C THR A 27 -3.52 12.63 2.80
N GLU A 28 -3.54 12.49 1.48
CA GLU A 28 -3.95 11.29 0.77
C GLU A 28 -2.72 10.45 0.43
N TYR A 29 -2.75 9.17 0.78
CA TYR A 29 -1.74 8.20 0.41
C TYR A 29 -2.33 7.25 -0.63
N HIS A 30 -1.82 7.32 -1.86
CA HIS A 30 -2.31 6.54 -2.98
C HIS A 30 -1.51 5.27 -3.12
N PHE A 31 -2.19 4.13 -3.23
CA PHE A 31 -1.57 2.83 -3.31
C PHE A 31 -1.86 2.13 -4.63
N ARG A 32 -0.91 1.28 -5.04
CA ARG A 32 -1.05 0.29 -6.09
C ARG A 32 -0.31 -0.97 -5.67
N ASP A 33 -1.01 -2.11 -5.64
CA ASP A 33 -0.41 -3.42 -5.36
C ASP A 33 0.42 -3.45 -4.05
N GLY A 34 -0.03 -2.71 -3.02
CA GLY A 34 0.63 -2.62 -1.70
C GLY A 34 1.75 -1.58 -1.57
N PHE A 35 2.10 -0.89 -2.66
CA PHE A 35 3.08 0.20 -2.66
C PHE A 35 2.40 1.56 -2.72
N CYS A 36 2.91 2.53 -1.95
CA CYS A 36 2.47 3.92 -2.07
C CYS A 36 3.08 4.52 -3.33
N VAL A 37 2.24 4.90 -4.29
CA VAL A 37 2.65 5.42 -5.60
C VAL A 37 2.61 6.94 -5.67
N ALA A 38 1.79 7.58 -4.83
CA ALA A 38 1.72 9.02 -4.73
C ALA A 38 1.26 9.44 -3.34
N VAL A 39 1.71 10.62 -2.91
CA VAL A 39 1.23 11.28 -1.71
C VAL A 39 0.74 12.66 -2.14
N ARG A 40 -0.46 13.04 -1.69
CA ARG A 40 -1.09 14.30 -2.08
C ARG A 40 -1.50 15.07 -0.84
N ASP A 41 -1.14 16.34 -0.78
CA ASP A 41 -1.62 17.23 0.27
C ASP A 41 -3.07 17.63 -0.03
N ARG A 42 -3.96 17.46 0.95
CA ARG A 42 -5.40 17.69 0.78
C ARG A 42 -5.79 19.17 0.79
N ARG A 43 -4.91 20.04 1.32
CA ARG A 43 -5.19 21.48 1.42
C ARG A 43 -4.89 22.18 0.10
N SER A 44 -3.73 21.91 -0.48
CA SER A 44 -3.26 22.44 -1.76
C SER A 44 -3.78 21.62 -2.95
N GLY A 45 -3.95 20.31 -2.76
CA GLY A 45 -4.23 19.38 -3.85
C GLY A 45 -2.96 18.95 -4.61
N ASP A 46 -1.77 19.33 -4.15
CA ASP A 46 -0.51 19.05 -4.83
C ASP A 46 0.06 17.67 -4.45
N PHE A 47 0.71 17.03 -5.42
CA PHE A 47 1.50 15.82 -5.15
C PHE A 47 2.84 16.18 -4.50
N LEU A 48 3.27 15.32 -3.57
CA LEU A 48 4.51 15.46 -2.82
C LEU A 48 5.51 14.37 -3.27
N PRO A 49 6.22 14.55 -4.39
CA PRO A 49 7.09 13.50 -4.97
C PRO A 49 8.26 13.11 -4.07
N GLY A 50 8.72 14.02 -3.19
CA GLY A 50 9.79 13.76 -2.22
C GLY A 50 9.32 13.14 -0.89
N HIS A 51 8.03 12.83 -0.74
CA HIS A 51 7.51 12.31 0.52
C HIS A 51 8.03 10.90 0.81
N LEU A 52 8.43 10.64 2.06
CA LEU A 52 9.10 9.39 2.45
C LEU A 52 8.29 8.13 2.14
N ALA A 53 6.96 8.20 2.17
CA ALA A 53 6.09 7.06 1.86
C ALA A 53 6.16 6.62 0.38
N VAL A 54 6.51 7.51 -0.55
CA VAL A 54 6.50 7.20 -1.99
C VAL A 54 7.46 6.03 -2.27
N GLN A 55 6.99 5.07 -3.07
CA GLN A 55 7.63 3.80 -3.40
C GLN A 55 7.82 2.81 -2.24
N ARG A 56 7.34 3.12 -1.04
CA ARG A 56 7.42 2.19 0.08
C ARG A 56 6.24 1.24 0.09
N ARG A 57 6.51 0.02 0.57
CA ARG A 57 5.48 -0.98 0.86
C ARG A 57 4.80 -0.62 2.17
N LEU A 58 3.48 -0.77 2.21
CA LEU A 58 2.73 -0.71 3.47
C LEU A 58 2.95 -2.00 4.27
N HIS A 59 3.34 -1.85 5.54
CA HIS A 59 3.56 -3.00 6.43
C HIS A 59 2.34 -3.32 7.29
N GLY A 60 1.46 -2.33 7.52
CA GLY A 60 0.23 -2.53 8.28
C GLY A 60 -0.31 -1.25 8.89
N GLY A 61 -1.25 -1.43 9.81
CA GLY A 61 -1.85 -0.38 10.62
C GLY A 61 -1.35 -0.39 12.06
N LEU A 62 -1.36 0.76 12.72
CA LEU A 62 -1.13 0.89 14.17
C LEU A 62 -2.32 1.61 14.81
N LYS A 63 -2.92 1.01 15.84
CA LYS A 63 -3.94 1.68 16.65
C LYS A 63 -3.34 2.17 17.95
N PHE A 64 -3.48 3.48 18.20
CA PHE A 64 -3.06 4.13 19.44
C PHE A 64 -4.25 4.30 20.37
N PHE A 65 -4.04 4.02 21.65
CA PHE A 65 -5.04 4.20 22.70
C PHE A 65 -4.60 5.29 23.69
N ALA A 66 -5.56 5.94 24.36
CA ALA A 66 -5.30 7.04 25.29
C ALA A 66 -4.42 6.62 26.50
N ASN A 67 -4.42 5.32 26.84
CA ASN A 67 -3.58 4.75 27.89
C ASN A 67 -2.12 4.47 27.44
N GLY A 68 -1.75 4.87 26.22
CA GLY A 68 -0.41 4.65 25.65
C GLY A 68 -0.21 3.28 24.99
N ALA A 69 -1.22 2.39 25.01
CA ALA A 69 -1.12 1.12 24.31
C ALA A 69 -1.09 1.30 22.78
N ILE A 70 -0.30 0.47 22.10
CA ILE A 70 -0.20 0.40 20.65
C ILE A 70 -0.53 -1.02 20.23
N VAL A 71 -1.53 -1.18 19.36
CA VAL A 71 -1.92 -2.49 18.81
C VAL A 71 -1.61 -2.54 17.32
N PRO A 72 -0.76 -3.46 16.86
CA PRO A 72 -0.45 -3.63 15.45
C PRO A 72 -1.56 -4.38 14.71
N ASN A 73 -1.83 -3.96 13.48
CA ASN A 73 -2.67 -4.65 12.51
C ASN A 73 -1.80 -5.02 11.30
N ALA A 74 -1.47 -6.31 11.15
CA ALA A 74 -0.67 -6.82 10.02
C ALA A 74 -1.45 -6.94 8.70
N GLY A 75 -2.77 -6.69 8.73
CA GLY A 75 -3.63 -6.68 7.55
C GLY A 75 -3.79 -5.31 6.92
N ASP A 76 -4.89 -5.13 6.19
CA ASP A 76 -5.27 -3.83 5.64
C ASP A 76 -5.58 -2.85 6.78
N PRO A 77 -4.96 -1.65 6.80
CA PRO A 77 -5.28 -0.61 7.79
C PRO A 77 -6.73 -0.18 7.70
N LYS A 78 -7.29 0.25 8.84
CA LYS A 78 -8.69 0.71 8.98
C LYS A 78 -8.78 2.17 9.41
N PRO A 79 -9.92 2.86 9.20
CA PRO A 79 -10.17 4.16 9.81
C PRO A 79 -9.89 4.14 11.32
N GLY A 80 -9.21 5.17 11.82
CA GLY A 80 -8.71 5.26 13.19
C GLY A 80 -7.35 4.60 13.44
N GLU A 81 -6.78 3.87 12.49
CA GLU A 81 -5.41 3.35 12.56
C GLU A 81 -4.45 4.25 11.79
N ALA A 82 -3.19 4.34 12.21
CA ALA A 82 -2.11 4.96 11.44
C ALA A 82 -1.52 3.97 10.44
N LEU A 83 -1.01 4.44 9.30
CA LEU A 83 -0.22 3.63 8.39
C LEU A 83 1.20 3.45 8.95
N TYR A 84 1.76 2.25 8.82
CA TYR A 84 3.14 1.95 9.17
C TYR A 84 3.95 1.48 7.96
N PHE A 85 5.08 2.15 7.73
CA PHE A 85 6.05 1.81 6.72
C PHE A 85 7.39 1.53 7.40
N ALA A 86 7.79 0.26 7.44
CA ALA A 86 9.12 -0.11 7.89
C ALA A 86 10.14 0.25 6.81
N ALA A 87 11.27 0.82 7.21
CA ALA A 87 12.44 1.00 6.36
C ALA A 87 13.65 1.10 7.28
N ASP A 88 14.69 0.28 7.09
CA ASP A 88 15.85 0.15 7.97
C ASP A 88 16.32 1.49 8.60
N GLY A 89 15.84 1.79 9.82
CA GLY A 89 16.18 3.00 10.59
C GLY A 89 15.46 4.31 10.18
N ARG A 90 14.52 4.27 9.24
CA ARG A 90 13.71 5.41 8.75
C ARG A 90 12.23 5.04 8.67
N ASP A 91 11.73 4.38 9.70
CA ASP A 91 10.31 4.05 9.82
C ASP A 91 9.43 5.30 9.73
N LEU A 92 8.29 5.14 9.08
CA LEU A 92 7.28 6.19 8.97
C LEU A 92 5.97 5.68 9.58
N VAL A 93 5.44 6.47 10.52
CA VAL A 93 4.10 6.28 11.09
C VAL A 93 3.30 7.55 10.78
N THR A 94 2.11 7.39 10.20
CA THR A 94 1.24 8.53 9.87
C THR A 94 0.35 8.92 11.06
N SER A 95 -0.43 9.99 10.92
CA SER A 95 -1.61 10.17 11.77
C SER A 95 -2.68 9.11 11.45
N PRO A 96 -3.69 8.92 12.32
CA PRO A 96 -4.80 8.03 12.04
C PRO A 96 -5.53 8.37 10.73
N LEU A 97 -6.02 7.32 10.09
CA LEU A 97 -6.86 7.41 8.91
C LEU A 97 -8.25 7.94 9.27
N GLU A 98 -8.76 8.83 8.43
CA GLU A 98 -10.16 9.27 8.45
C GLU A 98 -11.02 8.35 7.59
N SER A 99 -10.53 7.96 6.41
CA SER A 99 -11.27 7.13 5.45
C SER A 99 -10.33 6.29 4.57
N ILE A 100 -10.93 5.32 3.90
CA ILE A 100 -10.29 4.53 2.84
C ILE A 100 -11.17 4.65 1.61
N GLU A 101 -10.58 5.13 0.53
CA GLU A 101 -11.31 5.56 -0.65
C GLU A 101 -10.78 4.90 -1.92
N ARG A 102 -11.56 5.07 -2.98
CA ARG A 102 -11.15 4.70 -4.33
C ARG A 102 -10.73 5.97 -5.07
N PRO A 103 -9.55 5.99 -5.71
CA PRO A 103 -9.18 7.17 -6.49
C PRO A 103 -10.03 7.26 -7.75
N ALA A 104 -10.41 8.49 -8.12
CA ALA A 104 -11.03 8.77 -9.40
C ALA A 104 -10.07 8.45 -10.55
N LYS A 105 -10.59 8.04 -11.71
CA LYS A 105 -9.76 7.67 -12.87
C LYS A 105 -8.80 8.78 -13.30
N ALA A 106 -9.32 10.00 -13.41
CA ALA A 106 -8.51 11.18 -13.78
C ALA A 106 -7.36 11.44 -12.80
N LEU A 107 -7.55 11.15 -11.50
CA LEU A 107 -6.51 11.30 -10.50
C LEU A 107 -5.41 10.23 -10.66
N VAL A 108 -5.79 8.99 -10.99
CA VAL A 108 -4.83 7.92 -11.29
C VAL A 108 -4.00 8.24 -12.52
N GLU A 109 -4.60 8.84 -13.55
CA GLU A 109 -3.91 9.28 -14.78
C GLU A 109 -2.91 10.41 -14.51
N ALA A 110 -3.13 11.20 -13.44
CA ALA A 110 -2.26 12.30 -13.03
C ALA A 110 -1.18 11.91 -12.01
N TYR A 111 -1.08 10.62 -11.63
CA TYR A 111 -0.02 10.19 -10.72
C TYR A 111 1.36 10.47 -11.33
N PRO A 112 2.31 10.99 -10.53
CA PRO A 112 3.68 11.12 -10.98
C PRO A 112 4.22 9.74 -11.35
N GLU A 113 5.01 9.65 -12.42
CA GLU A 113 5.70 8.39 -12.72
C GLU A 113 6.57 8.01 -11.52
N PRO A 114 6.46 6.78 -10.99
CA PRO A 114 7.33 6.35 -9.92
C PRO A 114 8.78 6.36 -10.45
N PRO A 115 9.76 6.84 -9.66
CA PRO A 115 11.17 6.68 -10.00
C PRO A 115 11.45 5.23 -10.42
N ARG A 116 12.19 5.01 -11.51
CA ARG A 116 12.55 3.65 -11.93
C ARG A 116 13.21 2.93 -10.75
N PRO A 117 12.71 1.74 -10.33
CA PRO A 117 13.38 1.00 -9.27
C PRO A 117 14.82 0.68 -9.71
N PRO A 118 15.78 0.64 -8.77
CA PRO A 118 17.13 0.20 -9.11
C PRO A 118 17.06 -1.21 -9.73
N PRO A 119 17.93 -1.51 -10.72
CA PRO A 119 17.94 -2.83 -11.34
C PRO A 119 18.12 -3.90 -10.25
N VAL A 120 17.28 -4.92 -10.28
CA VAL A 120 17.38 -6.06 -9.36
C VAL A 120 18.75 -6.71 -9.60
N PRO A 121 19.60 -6.88 -8.57
CA PRO A 121 20.90 -7.52 -8.75
C PRO A 121 20.68 -8.93 -9.28
N THR A 122 21.21 -9.19 -10.48
CA THR A 122 21.12 -10.51 -11.10
C THR A 122 21.94 -11.47 -10.24
N ARG A 123 21.30 -12.51 -9.72
CA ARG A 123 21.92 -13.54 -8.86
C ARG A 123 23.22 -14.01 -9.49
N MET A 124 24.37 -13.67 -8.89
CA MET A 124 25.68 -14.15 -9.33
C MET A 124 25.66 -15.68 -9.30
N LYS A 125 25.91 -16.31 -10.45
CA LYS A 125 26.12 -17.76 -10.52
C LYS A 125 27.32 -18.08 -9.64
N ARG A 126 27.12 -18.89 -8.60
CA ARG A 126 28.21 -19.46 -7.82
C ARG A 126 29.01 -20.33 -8.78
N HIS A 127 30.23 -19.93 -9.11
CA HIS A 127 31.18 -20.83 -9.74
C HIS A 127 31.59 -21.85 -8.67
N SER A 128 31.14 -23.09 -8.86
CA SER A 128 31.68 -24.25 -8.16
C SER A 128 33.16 -24.37 -8.56
N ALA A 129 34.06 -24.10 -7.62
CA ALA A 129 35.45 -24.49 -7.76
C ALA A 129 35.54 -25.99 -7.48
N SER A 130 36.02 -26.74 -8.47
CA SER A 130 36.45 -28.14 -8.34
C SER A 130 37.83 -28.21 -7.71
#